data_AF-A0A9D4HIP3-F1
#
_entry.id   AF-A0A9D4HIP3-F1
#
_cell.length_a   1.000
_cell.length_b   1.000
_cell.length_c   1.000
_cell.angle_alpha   90.00
_cell.angle_beta   90.00
_cell.angle_gamma   90.00
#
_symmetry.space_group_name_H-M   'P 1'
#
loop_
_entity.id
_entity.type
_entity.pdbx_description
1 polymer ?
#
loop_
_entity_poly.entity_id
_entity_poly.type
_entity_poly.pdbx_seq_one_letter_code
_entity_poly.pdbx_strand_id
1 'polypeptide(L)'
;MATDSQNVWSVYLSVVDCDVDHSFLTCRKDLTINSNGQQVQVKNGTLFVDNVALLVDESHSVQATQGIAASIQGDFMFITLQGGEVYVKTDLKTSVYIHIQKGRERMLTGLCGNGNSNMSDDSLGAGALGGNDFRITVPNESSVISL
;
A
#
# COMPACT_ATOMS: atom_id res chain seq x y z
N MET A 1 -3.74 -2.96 6.45
CA MET A 1 -4.87 -2.20 5.87
C MET A 1 -4.77 -0.76 6.36
N ALA A 2 -4.99 0.19 5.45
CA ALA A 2 -5.13 1.61 5.76
C ALA A 2 -6.30 2.15 4.93
N THR A 3 -7.27 2.77 5.56
CA THR A 3 -8.44 3.33 4.89
C THR A 3 -8.63 4.76 5.36
N ASP A 4 -9.04 5.65 4.46
CA ASP A 4 -9.39 7.00 4.87
C ASP A 4 -10.74 7.07 5.59
N SER A 5 -10.93 8.06 6.45
CA SER A 5 -12.11 8.22 7.29
C SER A 5 -13.38 8.56 6.51
N GLN A 6 -13.22 8.92 5.22
CA GLN A 6 -14.31 9.20 4.30
C GLN A 6 -14.54 8.03 3.30
N ASN A 7 -13.75 6.96 3.36
CA ASN A 7 -13.74 5.83 2.41
C ASN A 7 -13.55 6.22 0.94
N VAL A 8 -12.88 7.34 0.66
CA VAL A 8 -12.45 7.77 -0.68
C VAL A 8 -11.31 6.88 -1.21
N TRP A 9 -10.47 6.36 -0.32
CA TRP A 9 -9.41 5.44 -0.67
C TRP A 9 -9.09 4.43 0.44
N SER A 10 -8.64 3.25 0.02
CA SER A 10 -8.30 2.16 0.93
C SER A 10 -7.16 1.33 0.36
N VAL A 11 -6.22 0.94 1.21
CA VAL A 11 -5.07 0.11 0.88
C VAL A 11 -5.13 -1.19 1.68
N TYR A 12 -5.17 -2.31 0.96
CA TYR A 12 -5.16 -3.66 1.49
C TYR A 12 -3.92 -4.41 1.03
N LEU A 13 -3.40 -5.25 1.91
CA LEU A 13 -2.37 -6.21 1.58
C LEU A 13 -2.94 -7.60 1.79
N SER A 14 -2.73 -8.45 0.79
CA SER A 14 -3.04 -9.87 0.87
C SER A 14 -1.74 -10.64 0.81
N VAL A 15 -1.55 -11.56 1.76
CA VAL A 15 -0.41 -12.47 1.74
C VAL A 15 -0.70 -13.56 0.71
N VAL A 16 0.20 -13.74 -0.25
CA VAL A 16 0.07 -14.69 -1.37
C VAL A 16 1.38 -15.45 -1.48
N ASP A 17 1.34 -16.75 -1.76
CA ASP A 17 2.52 -17.60 -1.96
C ASP A 17 3.57 -17.46 -0.85
N CYS A 18 3.36 -18.20 0.23
CA CYS A 18 4.37 -18.37 1.27
C CYS A 18 5.31 -19.51 0.88
N ASP A 19 6.59 -19.18 0.67
CA ASP A 19 7.62 -20.19 0.55
C ASP A 19 7.93 -20.73 1.96
N VAL A 20 7.78 -22.04 2.12
CA VAL A 20 7.95 -22.77 3.38
C VAL A 20 9.19 -23.66 3.28
N ASP A 21 10.33 -23.07 2.93
CA ASP A 21 11.60 -23.79 2.96
C ASP A 21 12.29 -23.61 4.32
N HIS A 22 11.92 -24.49 5.25
CA HIS A 22 12.58 -24.97 6.49
C HIS A 22 13.43 -24.04 7.39
N SER A 23 13.51 -22.73 7.19
CA SER A 23 14.20 -21.79 8.09
C SER A 23 13.74 -20.33 7.97
N PHE A 24 13.07 -19.94 6.88
CA PHE A 24 12.52 -18.59 6.72
C PHE A 24 11.17 -18.66 6.01
N LEU A 25 10.11 -18.21 6.67
CA LEU A 25 8.83 -17.99 6.01
C LEU A 25 8.94 -16.68 5.22
N THR A 26 8.99 -16.73 3.90
CA THR A 26 8.92 -15.54 3.05
C THR A 26 7.66 -15.61 2.20
N CYS A 27 6.70 -14.75 2.51
CA CYS A 27 5.48 -14.67 1.74
C CYS A 27 5.51 -13.46 0.81
N ARG A 28 5.11 -13.67 -0.44
CA ARG A 28 4.82 -12.55 -1.34
C ARG A 28 3.56 -11.83 -0.86
N LYS A 29 3.44 -10.56 -1.21
CA LYS A 29 2.27 -9.75 -0.86
C LYS A 29 1.72 -9.11 -2.12
N ASP A 30 0.42 -9.27 -2.33
CA ASP A 30 -0.31 -8.52 -3.33
C ASP A 30 -0.90 -7.27 -2.67
N LEU A 31 -0.83 -6.15 -3.39
CA LEU A 31 -1.35 -4.86 -2.97
C LEU A 31 -2.65 -4.59 -3.70
N THR A 32 -3.69 -4.20 -2.98
CA THR A 32 -4.94 -3.71 -3.55
C THR A 32 -5.23 -2.32 -3.00
N ILE A 33 -5.47 -1.37 -3.88
CA ILE A 33 -5.86 -0.01 -3.55
C ILE A 33 -7.21 0.23 -4.22
N ASN A 34 -8.19 0.72 -3.47
CA ASN A 34 -9.39 1.30 -4.06
C ASN A 34 -9.27 2.82 -3.94
N SER A 35 -9.58 3.56 -4.99
CA SER A 35 -9.60 5.03 -4.97
C SER A 35 -10.60 5.56 -5.99
N ASN A 36 -11.50 6.45 -5.56
CA ASN A 36 -12.50 7.08 -6.44
C ASN A 36 -13.32 6.08 -7.29
N GLY A 37 -13.63 4.90 -6.72
CA GLY A 37 -14.37 3.84 -7.40
C GLY A 37 -13.54 3.00 -8.38
N GLN A 38 -12.25 3.27 -8.54
CA GLN A 38 -11.32 2.44 -9.30
C GLN A 38 -10.56 1.49 -8.39
N GLN A 39 -10.23 0.31 -8.90
CA GLN A 39 -9.41 -0.67 -8.21
C GLN A 39 -8.03 -0.76 -8.87
N VAL A 40 -6.99 -0.46 -8.10
CA VAL A 40 -5.59 -0.65 -8.48
C VAL A 40 -5.05 -1.88 -7.76
N GLN A 41 -4.40 -2.78 -8.48
CA GLN A 41 -3.78 -3.97 -7.89
C GLN A 41 -2.33 -4.06 -8.34
N VAL A 42 -1.44 -4.47 -7.44
CA VAL A 42 -0.10 -4.93 -7.80
C VAL A 42 -0.03 -6.41 -7.47
N LYS A 43 0.08 -7.23 -8.52
CA LYS A 43 0.15 -8.69 -8.43
C LYS A 43 1.36 -9.16 -9.20
N ASN A 44 2.22 -9.92 -8.53
CA ASN A 44 3.47 -10.43 -9.13
C ASN A 44 4.28 -9.35 -9.87
N GLY A 45 4.42 -8.16 -9.26
CA GLY A 45 5.12 -7.02 -9.84
C GLY A 45 4.39 -6.27 -10.96
N THR A 46 3.24 -6.77 -11.43
CA THR A 46 2.45 -6.12 -12.48
C THR A 46 1.37 -5.24 -11.88
N LEU A 47 1.24 -4.02 -12.39
CA LEU A 47 0.17 -3.09 -12.02
C LEU A 47 -1.08 -3.37 -12.85
N PHE A 48 -2.24 -3.40 -12.21
CA PHE A 48 -3.55 -3.49 -12.82
C PHE A 48 -4.40 -2.31 -12.37
N VAL A 49 -5.12 -1.69 -13.29
CA VAL A 49 -6.17 -0.71 -12.98
C VAL A 49 -7.48 -1.19 -13.59
N ASP A 50 -8.49 -1.42 -12.77
CA ASP A 50 -9.79 -1.99 -13.16
C ASP A 50 -9.62 -3.28 -14.00
N ASN A 51 -8.73 -4.17 -13.53
CA ASN A 51 -8.32 -5.42 -14.18
C ASN A 51 -7.55 -5.29 -15.51
N VAL A 52 -7.19 -4.07 -15.93
CA VAL A 52 -6.35 -3.84 -17.10
C VAL A 52 -4.88 -3.78 -16.67
N ALA A 53 -4.06 -4.69 -17.20
CA ALA A 53 -2.62 -4.70 -16.95
C ALA A 53 -1.94 -3.48 -17.59
N LEU A 54 -1.15 -2.77 -16.81
CA LEU A 54 -0.36 -1.62 -17.26
C LEU A 54 1.13 -1.96 -17.18
N LEU A 55 1.84 -1.66 -18.26
CA LEU A 55 3.30 -1.76 -18.29
C LEU A 55 3.89 -0.56 -17.54
N VAL A 56 4.58 -0.84 -16.45
CA VAL A 56 5.31 0.17 -15.67
C VAL A 56 6.72 -0.34 -15.45
N ASP A 57 7.71 0.40 -15.93
CA ASP A 57 9.12 0.09 -15.78
C ASP A 57 9.93 1.39 -15.57
N GLU A 58 11.26 1.30 -15.52
CA GLU A 58 12.12 2.47 -15.29
C GLU A 58 12.06 3.51 -16.44
N SER A 59 11.67 3.09 -17.64
CA SER A 59 11.53 3.94 -18.83
C SER A 59 10.09 4.37 -19.10
N HIS A 60 9.12 3.67 -18.52
CA HIS A 60 7.69 3.86 -18.75
C HIS A 60 6.95 4.13 -17.44
N SER A 61 6.54 5.40 -17.26
CA SER A 61 5.53 5.77 -16.27
C SER A 61 4.15 5.77 -16.92
N VAL A 62 3.13 5.49 -16.12
CA VAL A 62 1.74 5.47 -16.56
C VAL A 62 0.94 6.54 -15.84
N GLN A 63 0.08 7.21 -16.59
CA GLN A 63 -0.98 8.06 -16.07
C GLN A 63 -2.29 7.35 -16.39
N ALA A 64 -2.87 6.73 -15.37
CA ALA A 64 -4.20 6.16 -15.47
C ALA A 64 -5.25 7.27 -15.27
N THR A 65 -6.53 6.91 -15.33
CA THR A 65 -7.62 7.85 -15.14
C THR A 65 -7.72 8.33 -13.68
N GLN A 66 -8.44 9.43 -13.47
CA GLN A 66 -8.86 9.93 -12.15
C GLN A 66 -7.72 10.20 -11.14
N GLY A 67 -6.56 10.64 -11.64
CA GLY A 67 -5.44 11.04 -10.78
C GLY A 67 -4.64 9.87 -10.21
N ILE A 68 -4.74 8.70 -10.84
CA ILE A 68 -3.88 7.55 -10.57
C ILE A 68 -2.68 7.60 -11.50
N ALA A 69 -1.47 7.53 -10.96
CA ALA A 69 -0.24 7.43 -11.73
C ALA A 69 0.68 6.37 -11.13
N ALA A 70 1.55 5.77 -11.93
CA ALA A 70 2.58 4.88 -11.42
C ALA A 70 3.91 4.98 -12.16
N SER A 71 4.99 4.72 -11.43
CA SER A 71 6.36 4.71 -11.95
C SER A 71 7.24 3.76 -11.14
N ILE A 72 8.27 3.19 -11.76
CA ILE A 72 9.36 2.53 -11.05
C ILE A 72 10.49 3.53 -10.81
N GLN A 73 11.04 3.54 -9.59
CA GLN A 73 12.25 4.29 -9.25
C GLN A 73 13.16 3.41 -8.39
N GLY A 74 14.22 2.87 -9.00
CA GLY A 74 15.07 1.85 -8.37
C GLY A 74 14.26 0.60 -8.02
N ASP A 75 14.45 0.08 -6.81
CA ASP A 75 13.77 -1.15 -6.34
C ASP A 75 12.29 -0.95 -5.95
N PHE A 76 11.71 0.22 -6.20
CA PHE A 76 10.38 0.56 -5.70
C PHE A 76 9.42 0.98 -6.81
N MET A 77 8.19 0.47 -6.72
CA MET A 77 7.05 1.01 -7.45
C MET A 77 6.38 2.10 -6.63
N PHE A 78 6.15 3.25 -7.26
CA PHE A 78 5.40 4.37 -6.72
C PHE A 78 4.06 4.43 -7.43
N ILE A 79 2.98 4.51 -6.66
CA ILE A 79 1.61 4.65 -7.13
C ILE A 79 1.04 5.89 -6.49
N THR A 80 0.79 6.93 -7.29
CA THR A 80 0.18 8.17 -6.85
C THR A 80 -1.33 8.08 -7.03
N LEU A 81 -2.08 8.57 -6.05
CA LEU A 81 -3.53 8.66 -6.04
C LEU A 81 -3.94 10.13 -5.87
N GLN A 82 -5.18 10.45 -6.25
CA GLN A 82 -5.77 11.79 -6.07
C GLN A 82 -4.85 12.93 -6.58
N GLY A 83 -4.11 12.68 -7.66
CA GLY A 83 -3.26 13.71 -8.28
C GLY A 83 -2.03 14.12 -7.47
N GLY A 84 -1.59 13.32 -6.48
CA GLY A 84 -0.38 13.60 -5.70
C GLY A 84 -0.56 13.58 -4.19
N GLU A 85 -1.80 13.68 -3.73
CA GLU A 85 -2.11 13.88 -2.31
C GLU A 85 -1.84 12.64 -1.46
N VAL A 86 -1.91 11.46 -2.07
CA VAL A 86 -1.54 10.19 -1.45
C VAL A 86 -0.65 9.44 -2.43
N TYR A 87 0.45 8.88 -1.95
CA TYR A 87 1.19 7.91 -2.74
C TYR A 87 1.53 6.66 -1.94
N VAL A 88 1.51 5.54 -2.63
CA VAL A 88 1.85 4.22 -2.12
C VAL A 88 3.16 3.80 -2.76
N LYS A 89 4.14 3.44 -1.95
CA LYS A 89 5.45 2.95 -2.37
C LYS A 89 5.59 1.50 -1.93
N THR A 90 5.97 0.60 -2.83
CA THR A 90 6.16 -0.82 -2.51
C THR A 90 7.46 -1.36 -3.08
N ASP A 91 8.12 -2.23 -2.32
CA ASP A 91 9.31 -3.00 -2.74
C ASP A 91 8.93 -4.26 -3.57
N LEU A 92 7.63 -4.44 -3.86
CA LEU A 92 7.05 -5.60 -4.55
C LEU A 92 7.27 -6.94 -3.83
N LYS A 93 7.78 -6.93 -2.60
CA LYS A 93 8.15 -8.13 -1.83
C LYS A 93 7.42 -8.17 -0.50
N THR A 94 7.70 -7.21 0.38
CA THR A 94 7.34 -7.31 1.80
C THR A 94 6.77 -6.04 2.40
N SER A 95 7.16 -4.89 1.87
CA SER A 95 6.97 -3.60 2.53
C SER A 95 6.16 -2.67 1.64
N VAL A 96 5.12 -2.09 2.24
CA VAL A 96 4.35 -1.01 1.63
C VAL A 96 4.38 0.21 2.53
N TYR A 97 4.69 1.34 1.92
CA TYR A 97 4.74 2.65 2.54
C TYR A 97 3.62 3.48 1.95
N ILE A 98 2.88 4.18 2.80
CA ILE A 98 1.83 5.10 2.38
C ILE A 98 2.25 6.46 2.89
N HIS A 99 2.33 7.42 1.98
CA HIS A 99 2.52 8.82 2.32
C HIS A 99 1.24 9.58 2.06
N ILE A 100 0.87 10.43 3.01
CA ILE A 100 -0.28 11.32 2.90
C ILE A 100 0.22 12.76 2.99
N GLN A 101 -0.20 13.62 2.08
CA GLN A 101 0.20 15.02 2.10
C GLN A 101 -0.18 15.70 3.43
N LYS A 102 0.67 16.63 3.87
CA LYS A 102 0.50 17.38 5.11
C LYS A 102 -0.85 18.10 5.17
N GLY A 103 -1.56 17.99 6.28
CA GLY A 103 -2.92 18.51 6.50
C GLY A 103 -4.05 17.49 6.36
N ARG A 104 -3.74 16.22 6.00
CA ARG A 104 -4.71 15.12 5.87
C ARG A 104 -4.41 13.91 6.76
N GLU A 105 -3.53 14.07 7.74
CA GLU A 105 -2.95 13.00 8.56
C GLU A 105 -3.97 12.29 9.47
N ARG A 106 -5.00 13.02 9.92
CA ARG A 106 -6.05 12.49 10.82
C ARG A 106 -7.17 11.73 10.11
N MET A 107 -6.95 11.36 8.86
CA MET A 107 -7.95 10.64 8.07
C MET A 107 -7.71 9.14 8.05
N LEU A 108 -6.69 8.59 8.70
CA LEU A 108 -6.45 7.16 8.65
C LEU A 108 -7.28 6.36 9.65
N THR A 109 -7.68 5.16 9.23
CA THR A 109 -8.24 4.11 10.08
C THR A 109 -7.68 2.74 9.63
N GLY A 110 -7.63 1.76 10.53
CA GLY A 110 -7.20 0.39 10.23
C GLY A 110 -5.91 -0.03 10.95
N LEU A 111 -5.22 -1.05 10.43
CA LEU A 111 -3.98 -1.59 11.03
C LEU A 111 -2.84 -0.56 11.10
N CYS A 112 -2.96 0.54 10.35
CA CYS A 112 -2.02 1.66 10.35
C CYS A 112 -2.26 2.69 11.45
N GLY A 113 -3.23 2.46 12.34
CA GLY A 113 -3.61 3.43 13.34
C GLY A 113 -4.39 4.60 12.75
N ASN A 114 -4.32 5.76 13.40
CA ASN A 114 -5.11 6.94 13.04
C ASN A 114 -4.30 8.16 12.57
N GLY A 115 -2.98 8.02 12.44
CA GLY A 115 -2.10 9.07 11.91
C GLY A 115 -1.97 10.32 12.78
N ASN A 116 -2.27 10.22 14.07
CA ASN A 116 -2.18 11.33 15.02
C ASN A 116 -0.76 11.56 15.61
N SER A 117 0.26 10.88 15.10
CA SER A 117 1.65 10.85 15.64
C SER A 117 1.77 10.30 17.07
N ASN A 118 0.77 9.58 17.57
CA ASN A 118 0.77 8.89 18.84
C ASN A 118 0.83 7.38 18.62
N MET A 119 2.02 6.80 18.81
CA MET A 119 2.24 5.37 18.63
C MET A 119 1.52 4.49 19.66
N SER A 120 0.97 5.06 20.73
CA SER A 120 0.37 4.29 21.83
C SER A 120 -1.05 3.80 21.55
N ASP A 121 -1.76 4.38 20.57
CA ASP A 121 -3.07 3.94 20.09
C ASP A 121 -3.06 3.33 18.69
N ASP A 122 -1.87 3.19 18.08
CA ASP A 122 -1.68 2.52 16.80
C ASP A 122 -1.63 0.99 17.00
N SER A 123 -2.41 0.25 16.21
CA SER A 123 -2.51 -1.22 16.33
C SER A 123 -1.20 -1.92 15.93
N LEU A 124 -0.86 -3.03 16.62
CA LEU A 124 0.42 -3.78 16.62
C LEU A 124 0.95 -4.35 15.27
N GLY A 125 0.56 -3.83 14.11
CA GLY A 125 1.00 -4.29 12.78
C GLY A 125 1.50 -3.19 11.83
N ALA A 126 1.52 -1.93 12.25
CA ALA A 126 2.05 -0.84 11.46
C ALA A 126 2.83 0.13 12.34
N GLY A 127 4.00 0.54 11.87
CA GLY A 127 4.76 1.61 12.50
C GLY A 127 4.47 2.92 11.77
N ALA A 128 3.96 3.93 12.49
CA ALA A 128 4.11 5.30 12.06
C ALA A 128 5.62 5.60 11.98
N LEU A 129 6.12 6.03 10.82
CA LEU A 129 7.55 6.35 10.65
C LEU A 129 7.88 7.80 11.07
N GLY A 130 6.93 8.47 11.72
CA GLY A 130 6.98 9.90 12.03
C GLY A 130 6.34 10.73 10.93
N GLY A 131 5.46 11.67 11.29
CA GLY A 131 4.80 12.57 10.35
C GLY A 131 3.76 11.88 9.45
N ASN A 132 3.95 12.01 8.15
CA ASN A 132 2.98 11.67 7.09
C ASN A 132 3.17 10.27 6.48
N ASP A 133 4.19 9.55 6.95
CA ASP A 133 4.64 8.28 6.39
C ASP A 133 4.22 7.11 7.28
N PHE A 134 3.50 6.18 6.67
CA PHE A 134 2.96 4.99 7.32
C PHE A 134 3.55 3.75 6.67
N ARG A 135 4.10 2.84 7.49
CA ARG A 135 4.60 1.56 6.98
C ARG A 135 3.65 0.43 7.36
N ILE A 136 3.16 -0.28 6.35
CA ILE A 136 2.44 -1.54 6.53
C ILE A 136 3.42 -2.68 6.30
N THR A 137 3.64 -3.48 7.34
CA THR A 137 4.38 -4.73 7.21
C THR A 137 3.50 -5.83 7.79
N VAL A 138 2.98 -6.71 6.93
CA VAL A 138 2.35 -7.93 7.46
C VAL A 138 3.49 -8.86 7.89
N PRO A 139 3.51 -9.33 9.15
CA PRO A 139 4.50 -10.31 9.60
C PRO A 139 4.43 -11.54 8.70
N ASN A 140 5.57 -12.23 8.54
CA ASN A 140 5.64 -13.41 7.69
C ASN A 140 4.75 -14.55 8.20
N GLU A 141 4.37 -14.53 9.48
CA GLU A 141 3.43 -15.50 10.02
C GLU A 141 2.00 -15.18 9.59
N SER A 142 1.29 -16.21 9.14
CA SER A 142 -0.13 -16.26 8.72
C SER A 142 -1.07 -15.52 9.66
N SER A 143 -1.00 -14.20 9.66
CA SER A 143 -1.96 -13.31 10.27
C SER A 143 -2.99 -13.01 9.20
N VAL A 144 -3.78 -14.03 8.86
CA VAL A 144 -5.09 -13.79 8.29
C VAL A 144 -5.84 -13.03 9.37
N ILE A 145 -5.89 -11.71 9.25
CA ILE A 145 -6.85 -10.92 10.01
C ILE A 145 -8.16 -11.14 9.28
N SER A 146 -8.77 -12.28 9.59
CA SER A 146 -10.19 -12.52 9.34
C SER A 146 -10.95 -11.47 10.15
N LEU A 147 -11.64 -10.58 9.45
CA LEU A 147 -12.76 -9.84 10.02
C LEU A 147 -13.91 -10.80 10.31
#